data_AF-A0AAW0SG68-F1
#
_entry.id   AF-A0AAW0SG68-F1
#
_cell.length_a   1.000
_cell.length_b   1.000
_cell.length_c   1.000
_cell.angle_alpha   90.00
_cell.angle_beta   90.00
_cell.angle_gamma   90.00
#
_symmetry.space_group_name_H-M   'P 1'
#
loop_
_entity.id
_entity.type
_entity.pdbx_description
1 polymer ?
#
loop_
_entity_poly.entity_id
_entity_poly.type
_entity_poly.pdbx_seq_one_letter_code
_entity_poly.pdbx_strand_id
1 'polypeptide(L)'
;PQRGHSRSKISELLKVTEQLVRTVTRELISSDYDCEGAAERKHHSRRSDTARDAEFVTQLRAMVDEDPSRSMRSIARELQVSEGTWLRSSEVSIEVLQTHVKPWIEEVAAGRPYVWQQDSAPCHTSRKSQKWLSDNFFDFVAPDVWPPNSPDLNPMDYFVWGAVERGRVEDVIDAKSEFIE
;
A
#
# COMPACT_ATOMS: atom_id res chain seq x y z
N PRO A 1 -6.77 -30.60 -17.89
CA PRO A 1 -5.94 -29.39 -18.10
C PRO A 1 -6.48 -28.52 -19.24
N GLN A 2 -7.36 -27.58 -18.91
CA GLN A 2 -7.70 -26.43 -19.76
C GLN A 2 -7.85 -25.23 -18.82
N ARG A 3 -6.72 -24.62 -18.45
CA ARG A 3 -6.71 -23.33 -17.73
C ARG A 3 -6.28 -22.27 -18.74
N GLY A 4 -7.25 -21.62 -19.35
CA GLY A 4 -7.04 -20.49 -20.25
C GLY A 4 -8.36 -19.95 -20.78
N HIS A 5 -8.52 -18.63 -20.78
CA HIS A 5 -9.64 -17.98 -21.45
C HIS A 5 -9.49 -18.12 -22.98
N SER A 6 -10.59 -18.30 -23.72
CA SER A 6 -10.53 -18.34 -25.18
C SER A 6 -10.10 -16.99 -25.75
N ARG A 7 -9.49 -16.97 -26.94
CA ARG A 7 -9.01 -15.74 -27.58
C ARG A 7 -10.11 -14.70 -27.77
N SER A 8 -11.32 -15.15 -28.09
CA SER A 8 -12.51 -14.31 -28.20
C SER A 8 -12.87 -13.66 -26.86
N LYS A 9 -12.77 -14.41 -25.75
CA LYS A 9 -12.99 -13.89 -24.40
C LYS A 9 -11.96 -12.81 -24.02
N ILE A 10 -10.71 -12.98 -24.42
CA ILE A 10 -9.63 -12.01 -24.19
C ILE A 10 -9.82 -10.75 -25.04
N SER A 11 -10.20 -10.93 -26.31
CA SER A 11 -10.51 -9.84 -27.25
C SER A 11 -11.65 -8.97 -26.73
N GLU A 12 -12.73 -9.58 -26.25
CA GLU A 12 -13.88 -8.87 -25.66
C GLU A 12 -13.49 -8.13 -24.37
N LEU A 13 -12.75 -8.78 -23.48
CA LEU A 13 -12.35 -8.22 -22.18
C LEU A 13 -11.40 -7.02 -22.32
N LEU A 14 -10.44 -7.10 -23.24
CA LEU A 14 -9.45 -6.05 -23.48
C LEU A 14 -9.89 -5.04 -24.55
N LYS A 15 -11.06 -5.25 -25.19
CA LYS A 15 -11.59 -4.44 -26.29
C LYS A 15 -10.59 -4.28 -27.46
N VAL A 16 -9.86 -5.35 -27.77
CA VAL A 16 -8.89 -5.41 -28.87
C VAL A 16 -9.28 -6.46 -29.89
N THR A 17 -8.79 -6.37 -31.13
CA THR A 17 -9.10 -7.36 -32.17
C THR A 17 -8.50 -8.74 -31.85
N GLU A 18 -9.18 -9.82 -32.25
CA GLU A 18 -8.65 -11.18 -32.08
C GLU A 18 -7.31 -11.40 -32.79
N GLN A 19 -7.06 -10.65 -33.87
CA GLN A 19 -5.80 -10.71 -34.62
C GLN A 19 -4.62 -10.14 -33.82
N LEU A 20 -4.86 -9.09 -33.02
CA LEU A 20 -3.87 -8.55 -32.09
C LEU A 20 -3.59 -9.55 -30.96
N VAL A 21 -4.64 -10.12 -30.36
CA VAL A 21 -4.51 -11.19 -29.35
C VAL A 21 -3.66 -12.35 -29.88
N ARG A 22 -3.90 -12.76 -31.13
CA ARG A 22 -3.17 -13.86 -31.76
C ARG A 22 -1.70 -13.53 -32.02
N THR A 23 -1.39 -12.28 -32.36
CA THR A 23 -0.02 -11.82 -32.61
C THR A 23 0.77 -11.79 -31.30
N VAL A 24 0.23 -11.15 -30.27
CA VAL A 24 0.84 -11.08 -28.93
C VAL A 24 1.01 -12.48 -28.33
N THR A 25 0.00 -13.35 -28.45
CA THR A 25 0.11 -14.74 -27.96
C THR A 25 1.25 -15.50 -28.66
N ARG A 26 1.45 -15.27 -29.97
CA ARG A 26 2.54 -15.92 -30.72
C ARG A 26 3.90 -15.38 -30.28
N GLU A 27 4.01 -14.07 -30.11
CA GLU A 27 5.24 -13.44 -29.64
C GLU A 27 5.62 -13.94 -28.25
N LEU A 28 4.67 -13.96 -27.31
CA LEU A 28 4.87 -14.46 -25.94
C LEU A 28 5.29 -15.94 -25.88
N ILE A 29 4.83 -16.78 -26.81
CA ILE A 29 5.24 -18.19 -26.91
C ILE A 29 6.62 -18.33 -27.57
N SER A 30 6.98 -17.41 -28.47
CA SER A 30 8.26 -17.44 -29.21
C SER A 30 9.43 -16.83 -28.44
N SER A 31 9.16 -15.91 -27.54
CA SER A 31 10.07 -15.51 -26.49
C SER A 31 10.04 -16.58 -25.42
N ASP A 32 11.17 -17.18 -25.06
CA ASP A 32 11.35 -18.11 -23.93
C ASP A 32 11.07 -17.43 -22.56
N TYR A 33 9.99 -16.66 -22.44
CA TYR A 33 9.50 -16.18 -21.16
C TYR A 33 8.94 -17.39 -20.42
N ASP A 34 9.61 -17.75 -19.33
CA ASP A 34 9.11 -18.69 -18.34
C ASP A 34 7.75 -18.19 -17.80
N CYS A 35 6.68 -18.72 -18.40
CA CYS A 35 5.31 -18.39 -18.07
C CYS A 35 4.72 -19.33 -17.01
N GLU A 36 5.46 -20.37 -16.57
CA GLU A 36 5.05 -21.21 -15.44
C GLU A 36 5.03 -20.40 -14.14
N GLY A 37 5.94 -19.42 -13.98
CA GLY A 37 5.93 -18.51 -12.83
C GLY A 37 4.77 -17.50 -12.81
N ALA A 38 4.18 -17.16 -13.96
CA ALA A 38 3.16 -16.12 -14.06
C ALA A 38 1.72 -16.64 -13.95
N ALA A 39 1.49 -17.91 -14.30
CA ALA A 39 0.15 -18.51 -14.36
C ALA A 39 -0.32 -19.16 -13.05
N GLU A 40 0.58 -19.40 -12.09
CA GLU A 40 0.22 -19.92 -10.77
C GLU A 40 -0.01 -18.80 -9.75
N ARG A 41 -1.05 -17.99 -9.94
CA ARG A 41 -1.60 -17.25 -8.80
C ARG A 41 -2.17 -18.27 -7.82
N LYS A 42 -1.53 -18.41 -6.65
CA LYS A 42 -2.10 -19.12 -5.49
C LYS A 42 -3.54 -18.65 -5.30
N HIS A 43 -4.48 -19.60 -5.30
CA HIS A 43 -5.85 -19.33 -4.90
C HIS A 43 -5.81 -18.78 -3.47
N HIS A 44 -6.12 -17.50 -3.30
CA HIS A 44 -6.07 -16.85 -2.00
C HIS A 44 -7.20 -17.41 -1.14
N SER A 45 -6.89 -18.39 -0.29
CA SER A 45 -7.77 -18.72 0.82
C SER A 45 -7.67 -17.59 1.85
N ARG A 46 -8.77 -17.32 2.54
CA ARG A 46 -8.77 -16.39 3.66
C ARG A 46 -7.80 -16.94 4.72
N ARG A 47 -6.66 -16.28 4.90
CA ARG A 47 -5.66 -16.64 5.90
C ARG A 47 -6.27 -16.53 7.30
N SER A 48 -6.15 -17.60 8.09
CA SER A 48 -6.72 -17.75 9.43
C SER A 48 -6.05 -16.84 10.46
N ASP A 49 -4.86 -16.34 10.15
CA ASP A 49 -4.00 -15.41 10.89
C ASP A 49 -4.50 -13.95 10.83
N THR A 50 -5.81 -13.79 10.62
CA THR A 50 -6.51 -12.50 10.72
C THR A 50 -6.64 -12.14 12.20
N ALA A 51 -5.59 -11.55 12.78
CA ALA A 51 -5.64 -10.91 14.10
C ALA A 51 -6.55 -9.67 14.02
N ARG A 52 -7.86 -9.89 13.96
CA ARG A 52 -8.91 -8.87 14.11
C ARG A 52 -9.42 -8.89 15.54
N ASP A 53 -8.51 -8.77 16.50
CA ASP A 53 -8.90 -8.68 17.90
C ASP A 53 -8.84 -7.22 18.36
N ALA A 54 -9.90 -6.74 19.01
CA ALA A 54 -9.94 -5.41 19.60
C ALA A 54 -8.94 -5.30 20.76
N GLU A 55 -8.68 -6.43 21.44
CA GLU A 55 -7.66 -6.53 22.48
C GLU A 55 -6.26 -6.25 21.91
N PHE A 56 -5.95 -6.78 20.72
CA PHE A 56 -4.69 -6.56 20.04
C PHE A 56 -4.46 -5.07 19.70
N VAL A 57 -5.48 -4.38 19.18
CA VAL A 57 -5.39 -2.93 18.90
C VAL A 57 -5.20 -2.14 20.19
N THR A 58 -5.85 -2.55 21.27
CA THR A 58 -5.72 -1.90 22.59
C THR A 58 -4.32 -2.08 23.17
N GLN A 59 -3.73 -3.28 23.06
CA GLN A 59 -2.36 -3.54 23.49
C GLN A 59 -1.34 -2.75 22.65
N LEU A 60 -1.55 -2.69 21.34
CA LEU A 60 -0.71 -1.88 20.44
C LEU A 60 -0.74 -0.41 20.84
N ARG A 61 -1.93 0.15 21.10
CA ARG A 61 -2.11 1.53 21.58
C ARG A 61 -1.30 1.79 22.84
N ALA A 62 -1.47 0.95 23.86
CA ALA A 62 -0.76 1.10 25.13
C ALA A 62 0.77 1.08 24.95
N MET A 63 1.30 0.21 24.08
CA MET A 63 2.74 0.12 23.81
C MET A 63 3.30 1.34 23.08
N VAL A 64 2.51 1.96 22.18
CA VAL A 64 2.90 3.19 21.47
C VAL A 64 2.81 4.40 22.40
N ASP A 65 1.78 4.46 23.25
CA ASP A 65 1.61 5.53 24.22
C ASP A 65 2.70 5.53 25.31
N GLU A 66 3.19 4.34 25.71
CA GLU A 66 4.26 4.20 26.70
C GLU A 66 5.61 4.70 26.19
N ASP A 67 5.96 4.36 24.94
CA ASP A 67 7.17 4.83 24.30
C ASP A 67 6.96 4.99 22.78
N PRO A 68 6.69 6.22 22.30
CA PRO A 68 6.45 6.49 20.89
C PRO A 68 7.71 6.34 20.02
N SER A 69 8.90 6.16 20.62
CA SER A 69 10.15 5.91 19.88
C SER A 69 10.34 4.42 19.51
N ARG A 70 9.48 3.54 20.02
CA ARG A 70 9.55 2.11 19.74
C ARG A 70 9.32 1.81 18.27
N SER A 71 10.23 1.02 17.69
CA SER A 71 10.05 0.55 16.31
C SER A 71 8.88 -0.43 16.22
N MET A 72 8.10 -0.32 15.13
CA MET A 72 7.04 -1.28 14.78
C MET A 72 7.52 -2.75 14.80
N ARG A 73 8.81 -3.00 14.49
CA ARG A 73 9.43 -4.34 14.55
C ARG A 73 9.57 -4.86 15.98
N SER A 74 9.94 -4.00 16.93
CA SER A 74 10.05 -4.37 18.34
C SER A 74 8.68 -4.75 18.89
N ILE A 75 7.67 -3.94 18.60
CA ILE A 75 6.29 -4.18 19.02
C ILE A 75 5.74 -5.48 18.39
N ALA A 76 5.97 -5.71 17.09
CA ALA A 76 5.56 -6.94 16.42
C ALA A 76 6.15 -8.21 17.04
N ARG A 77 7.45 -8.17 17.43
CA ARG A 77 8.11 -9.29 18.12
C ARG A 77 7.48 -9.57 19.48
N GLU A 78 7.19 -8.52 20.25
CA GLU A 78 6.61 -8.66 21.58
C GLU A 78 5.19 -9.23 21.53
N LEU A 79 4.39 -8.78 20.56
CA LEU A 79 3.05 -9.30 20.31
C LEU A 79 3.05 -10.66 19.59
N GLN A 80 4.22 -11.26 19.32
CA GLN A 80 4.39 -12.54 18.63
C GLN A 80 3.73 -12.59 17.24
N VAL A 81 3.59 -11.44 16.58
CA VAL A 81 3.03 -11.34 15.23
C VAL A 81 4.17 -11.28 14.21
N SER A 82 4.05 -12.06 13.12
CA SER A 82 5.04 -11.99 12.05
C SER A 82 5.10 -10.57 11.47
N GLU A 83 6.30 -10.06 11.20
CA GLU A 83 6.49 -8.71 10.65
C GLU A 83 5.70 -8.49 9.35
N GLY A 84 5.59 -9.52 8.50
CA GLY A 84 4.75 -9.45 7.31
C GLY A 84 3.25 -9.30 7.64
N THR A 85 2.74 -10.02 8.64
CA THR A 85 1.34 -9.89 9.07
C THR A 85 1.08 -8.54 9.72
N TRP A 86 2.06 -8.04 10.48
CA TRP A 86 2.04 -6.72 11.09
C TRP A 86 1.94 -5.60 10.05
N LEU A 87 2.84 -5.58 9.07
CA LEU A 87 2.89 -4.55 8.02
C LEU A 87 1.67 -4.59 7.07
N ARG A 88 1.01 -5.74 6.95
CA ARG A 88 -0.23 -5.89 6.17
C ARG A 88 -1.50 -5.57 6.96
N SER A 89 -1.39 -5.30 8.26
CA SER A 89 -2.54 -5.05 9.11
C SER A 89 -3.11 -3.66 8.87
N SER A 90 -4.36 -3.61 8.42
CA SER A 90 -5.10 -2.35 8.28
C SER A 90 -5.31 -1.65 9.62
N GLU A 91 -5.44 -2.41 10.70
CA GLU A 91 -5.62 -1.94 12.06
C GLU A 91 -4.41 -1.11 12.52
N VAL A 92 -3.20 -1.63 12.28
CA VAL A 92 -1.94 -0.96 12.65
C VAL A 92 -1.78 0.33 11.84
N SER A 93 -2.06 0.27 10.53
CA SER A 93 -1.98 1.44 9.64
C SER A 93 -2.96 2.53 10.06
N ILE A 94 -4.22 2.18 10.35
CA ILE A 94 -5.22 3.13 10.84
C ILE A 94 -4.79 3.74 12.18
N GLU A 95 -4.17 2.96 13.07
CA GLU A 95 -3.68 3.50 14.33
C GLU A 95 -2.62 4.57 14.13
N VAL A 96 -1.63 4.30 13.28
CA VAL A 96 -0.59 5.29 12.96
C VAL A 96 -1.20 6.54 12.32
N LEU A 97 -2.17 6.35 11.41
CA LEU A 97 -2.89 7.46 10.78
C LEU A 97 -3.64 8.31 11.82
N GLN A 98 -4.31 7.65 12.78
CA GLN A 98 -5.08 8.32 13.82
C GLN A 98 -4.19 9.05 14.83
N THR A 99 -3.12 8.41 15.29
CA THR A 99 -2.33 8.87 16.44
C THR A 99 -1.26 9.88 16.05
N HIS A 100 -0.67 9.74 14.85
CA HIS A 100 0.45 10.60 14.44
C HIS A 100 0.12 11.45 13.21
N VAL A 101 -0.46 10.85 12.17
CA VAL A 101 -0.63 11.55 10.88
C VAL A 101 -1.74 12.58 10.94
N LYS A 102 -2.90 12.24 11.51
CA LYS A 102 -4.06 13.13 11.58
C LYS A 102 -3.77 14.42 12.36
N PRO A 103 -3.21 14.39 13.58
CA PRO A 103 -2.87 15.61 14.30
C PRO A 103 -1.84 16.46 13.54
N TRP A 104 -0.83 15.81 12.95
CA TRP A 104 0.21 16.48 12.19
C TRP A 104 -0.34 17.18 10.93
N ILE A 105 -1.18 16.51 10.14
CA ILE A 105 -1.72 17.11 8.92
C ILE A 105 -2.74 18.22 9.24
N GLU A 106 -3.52 18.10 10.32
CA GLU A 106 -4.42 19.17 10.77
C GLU A 106 -3.65 20.42 11.20
N GLU A 107 -2.53 20.25 11.89
CA GLU A 107 -1.61 21.33 12.25
C GLU A 107 -1.01 21.98 11.00
N VAL A 108 -0.44 21.17 10.11
CA VAL A 108 0.25 21.61 8.89
C VAL A 108 -0.68 22.30 7.91
N ALA A 109 -1.85 21.72 7.66
CA ALA A 109 -2.84 22.29 6.77
C ALA A 109 -3.43 23.58 7.36
N ALA A 110 -3.47 23.72 8.69
CA ALA A 110 -4.01 24.89 9.39
C ALA A 110 -5.41 25.28 8.87
N GLY A 111 -6.26 24.26 8.62
CA GLY A 111 -7.60 24.43 8.06
C GLY A 111 -7.70 24.58 6.54
N ARG A 112 -6.58 24.54 5.81
CA ARG A 112 -6.58 24.50 4.32
C ARG A 112 -7.03 23.12 3.80
N PRO A 113 -7.69 23.06 2.64
CA PRO A 113 -7.98 21.80 1.97
C PRO A 113 -6.68 21.10 1.56
N TYR A 114 -6.63 19.77 1.67
CA TYR A 114 -5.47 18.95 1.30
C TYR A 114 -5.92 17.62 0.69
N VAL A 115 -5.04 16.98 -0.07
CA VAL A 115 -5.23 15.63 -0.59
C VAL A 115 -4.14 14.73 0.00
N TRP A 116 -4.54 13.68 0.71
CA TRP A 116 -3.61 12.70 1.25
C TRP A 116 -3.22 11.64 0.21
N GLN A 117 -1.93 11.36 0.10
CA GLN A 117 -1.40 10.36 -0.83
C GLN A 117 -0.60 9.29 -0.07
N GLN A 118 -0.81 8.02 -0.43
CA GLN A 118 -0.04 6.88 0.07
C GLN A 118 0.07 5.80 -1.01
N ASP A 119 1.00 4.86 -0.84
CA ASP A 119 1.21 3.77 -1.79
C ASP A 119 0.07 2.74 -1.76
N SER A 120 0.09 1.81 -2.72
CA SER A 120 -0.92 0.74 -2.84
C SER A 120 -0.65 -0.47 -1.94
N ALA A 121 0.00 -0.31 -0.79
CA ALA A 121 0.24 -1.42 0.13
C ALA A 121 -1.09 -2.09 0.57
N PRO A 122 -1.11 -3.41 0.85
CA PRO A 122 -2.34 -4.13 1.20
C PRO A 122 -3.10 -3.56 2.40
N CYS A 123 -2.40 -2.98 3.37
CA CYS A 123 -3.01 -2.32 4.53
C CYS A 123 -3.70 -1.01 4.13
N HIS A 124 -3.14 -0.23 3.20
CA HIS A 124 -3.68 1.05 2.73
C HIS A 124 -4.90 0.86 1.82
N THR A 125 -4.88 -0.15 0.96
CA THR A 125 -5.97 -0.46 0.02
C THR A 125 -7.14 -1.22 0.66
N SER A 126 -7.05 -1.55 1.95
CA SER A 126 -8.11 -2.26 2.66
C SER A 126 -9.38 -1.41 2.78
N ARG A 127 -10.57 -2.04 2.71
CA ARG A 127 -11.86 -1.33 2.88
C ARG A 127 -11.94 -0.54 4.19
N LYS A 128 -11.31 -1.03 5.25
CA LYS A 128 -11.32 -0.40 6.57
C LYS A 128 -10.52 0.90 6.55
N SER A 129 -9.31 0.86 5.98
CA SER A 129 -8.43 2.03 5.86
C SER A 129 -9.03 3.08 4.94
N GLN A 130 -9.56 2.65 3.79
CA GLN A 130 -10.24 3.52 2.82
C GLN A 130 -11.45 4.22 3.44
N LYS A 131 -12.28 3.49 4.19
CA LYS A 131 -13.39 4.09 4.94
C LYS A 131 -12.90 5.09 5.99
N TRP A 132 -11.88 4.72 6.76
CA TRP A 132 -11.35 5.60 7.79
C TRP A 132 -10.82 6.91 7.21
N LEU A 133 -10.08 6.86 6.10
CA LEU A 133 -9.59 8.06 5.40
C LEU A 133 -10.73 8.94 4.92
N SER A 134 -11.74 8.35 4.27
CA SER A 134 -12.93 9.08 3.82
C SER A 134 -13.71 9.75 4.96
N ASP A 135 -13.71 9.16 6.16
CA ASP A 135 -14.43 9.70 7.31
C ASP A 135 -13.61 10.78 8.07
N ASN A 136 -12.28 10.83 7.89
CA ASN A 136 -11.38 11.60 8.76
C ASN A 136 -10.55 12.68 8.06
N PHE A 137 -10.24 12.52 6.77
CA PHE A 137 -9.36 13.42 6.02
C PHE A 137 -10.17 14.30 5.07
N PHE A 138 -9.58 15.41 4.62
CA PHE A 138 -10.27 16.33 3.69
C PHE A 138 -10.55 15.66 2.34
N ASP A 139 -9.50 15.12 1.73
CA ASP A 139 -9.57 14.27 0.54
C ASP A 139 -8.35 13.33 0.50
N PHE A 140 -8.40 12.27 -0.31
CA PHE A 140 -7.29 11.33 -0.45
C PHE A 140 -7.28 10.64 -1.82
N VAL A 141 -6.09 10.24 -2.27
CA VAL A 141 -5.94 9.48 -3.51
C VAL A 141 -6.38 8.04 -3.28
N ALA A 142 -7.52 7.68 -3.87
CA ALA A 142 -8.04 6.34 -3.79
C ALA A 142 -7.20 5.33 -4.63
N PRO A 143 -7.16 4.04 -4.25
CA PRO A 143 -6.34 3.03 -4.91
C PRO A 143 -6.62 2.83 -6.40
N ASP A 144 -7.81 3.18 -6.87
CA ASP A 144 -8.23 3.11 -8.27
C ASP A 144 -7.69 4.28 -9.11
N VAL A 145 -7.32 5.38 -8.46
CA VAL A 145 -6.66 6.53 -9.08
C VAL A 145 -5.13 6.34 -9.13
N TRP A 146 -4.56 5.61 -8.17
CA TRP A 146 -3.12 5.36 -8.09
C TRP A 146 -2.66 4.29 -9.10
N PRO A 147 -1.69 4.57 -9.98
CA PRO A 147 -1.18 3.57 -10.90
C PRO A 147 -0.39 2.47 -10.16
N PRO A 148 -0.59 1.19 -10.50
CA PRO A 148 0.10 0.09 -9.85
C PRO A 148 1.61 0.13 -10.14
N ASN A 149 2.42 -0.25 -9.14
CA ASN A 149 3.90 -0.31 -9.23
C ASN A 149 4.57 1.00 -9.67
N SER A 150 4.09 2.14 -9.17
CA SER A 150 4.65 3.47 -9.49
C SER A 150 5.34 4.11 -8.28
N PRO A 151 6.50 3.58 -7.83
CA PRO A 151 7.27 4.18 -6.72
C PRO A 151 7.85 5.56 -7.09
N ASP A 152 8.01 5.83 -8.38
CA ASP A 152 8.44 7.11 -8.95
C ASP A 152 7.43 8.25 -8.69
N LEU A 153 6.16 7.91 -8.46
CA LEU A 153 5.12 8.90 -8.18
C LEU A 153 4.94 9.16 -6.68
N ASN A 154 5.47 8.30 -5.80
CA ASN A 154 5.39 8.50 -4.37
C ASN A 154 6.60 9.32 -3.89
N PRO A 155 6.41 10.57 -3.43
CA PRO A 155 7.52 11.41 -2.97
C PRO A 155 8.36 10.76 -1.85
N MET A 156 7.73 9.93 -1.02
CA MET A 156 8.43 9.18 0.03
C MET A 156 9.45 8.19 -0.56
N ASP A 157 9.05 7.45 -1.60
CA ASP A 157 9.90 6.42 -2.24
C ASP A 157 10.91 7.03 -3.21
N TYR A 158 10.49 8.02 -4.00
CA TYR A 158 11.36 8.68 -4.97
C TYR A 158 12.46 9.52 -4.32
N PHE A 159 12.13 10.28 -3.25
CA PHE A 159 13.03 11.28 -2.70
C PHE A 159 13.44 11.01 -1.25
N VAL A 160 12.48 10.90 -0.34
CA VAL A 160 12.75 10.88 1.11
C VAL A 160 13.61 9.69 1.51
N TRP A 161 13.25 8.48 1.11
CA TRP A 161 14.03 7.28 1.46
C TRP A 161 15.45 7.31 0.88
N GLY A 162 15.59 7.74 -0.37
CA GLY A 162 16.92 7.91 -0.97
C GLY A 162 17.77 8.97 -0.27
N ALA A 163 17.17 10.07 0.22
CA ALA A 163 17.89 11.08 0.99
C ALA A 163 18.33 10.54 2.37
N VAL A 164 17.45 9.82 3.06
CA VAL A 164 17.72 9.19 4.36
C VAL A 164 18.85 8.15 4.25
N GLU A 165 18.81 7.26 3.25
CA GLU A 165 19.85 6.24 3.05
C GLU A 165 21.23 6.85 2.76
N ARG A 166 21.26 8.03 2.14
CA ARG A 166 22.48 8.78 1.85
C ARG A 166 22.93 9.68 3.02
N GLY A 167 22.24 9.63 4.16
CA GLY A 167 22.56 10.44 5.34
C GLY A 167 22.28 11.94 5.18
N ARG A 168 21.47 12.33 4.19
CA ARG A 168 21.16 13.74 3.89
C ARG A 168 19.83 14.14 4.53
N VAL A 169 19.81 14.16 5.86
CA VAL A 169 18.60 14.44 6.65
C VAL A 169 18.14 15.90 6.49
N GLU A 170 19.06 16.83 6.23
CA GLU A 170 18.72 18.24 6.03
C GLU A 170 17.88 18.43 4.75
N ASP A 171 18.19 17.72 3.66
CA ASP A 171 17.39 17.72 2.43
C ASP A 171 15.94 17.22 2.64
N VAL A 172 15.72 16.38 3.66
CA VAL A 172 14.37 15.90 4.03
C VAL A 172 13.57 16.98 4.77
N ILE A 173 14.26 17.82 5.55
CA ILE A 173 13.64 18.94 6.27
C ILE A 173 13.20 20.02 5.27
N ASP A 174 14.02 20.31 4.26
CA ASP A 174 13.68 21.29 3.22
C ASP A 174 12.50 20.82 2.35
N ALA A 175 12.46 19.53 1.99
CA ALA A 175 11.34 18.95 1.24
C ALA A 175 9.99 19.06 1.99
N LYS A 176 9.98 19.05 3.33
CA LYS A 176 8.74 19.30 4.09
C LYS A 176 8.09 20.62 3.71
N SER A 177 8.87 21.66 3.41
CA SER A 177 8.35 23.00 3.13
C SER A 177 7.68 23.07 1.75
N GLU A 178 8.18 22.33 0.76
CA GLU A 178 7.64 22.32 -0.62
C GLU A 178 6.39 21.45 -0.77
N PHE A 179 6.24 20.37 0.01
CA PHE A 179 5.05 19.50 -0.04
C PHE A 179 3.82 20.05 0.72
N ILE A 180 3.97 21.17 1.42
CA ILE A 180 2.94 21.78 2.27
C ILE A 180 2.28 23.02 1.61
N GLU A 181 2.87 23.55 0.53
CA GLU A 181 2.32 24.65 -0.28
C GLU A 181 1.35 24.16 -1.38
#